data_AF-A0A7C5WTA3-F1
#
_entry.id   AF-A0A7C5WTA3-F1
#
_cell.length_a   1.000
_cell.length_b   1.000
_cell.length_c   1.000
_cell.angle_alpha   90.00
_cell.angle_beta   90.00
_cell.angle_gamma   90.00
#
_symmetry.space_group_name_H-M   'P 1'
#
loop_
_entity.id
_entity.type
_entity.pdbx_description
1 polymer ?
#
loop_
_entity_poly.entity_id
_entity_poly.type
_entity_poly.pdbx_seq_one_letter_code
_entity_poly.pdbx_strand_id
1 'polypeptide(L)'
;AYSLRFIHDVFFNGKTKDLPKTPHEPPRFMKIPVDILVVLCLVVGIIPAITVAPLLAVAVTSSLQDTLPKYSLAIWHGFNLPLMMSLAAFIGGIFVYLKRERLFKFYDKYIDRIDARVPYHYILDKVFALALIVTQKFDKGSLQNMIFYFIVVSIGFGLIGFGYGNQTLIGSRAFLEVDWISIIIVGIVIATTLFTVLGHHKRFISLGGLSAIGLIVALIFIKFSAPDLALTQLSVEVVTIILILLALYYLPQKTPRESTNKKLFADGTLSIIAGIGIGLLTLGMLSREHTTIGDYFLANAVSGGGGTNVVNVILVDFRGFDTLGEISVLAIAALGIFAMLQNLKLYAPTKDENGFAWSTDKHPQIMQTLTRLLLPLMLLVAVYIFLRGHNMPGGGFIAGLIAGVALIVQYLANGIAWTKERIKFDPQIIIAIGLLIATLTGVASMLLGYPFLTSAFTHLHWPIVGDFEIASAIAFDLGVFLVVVGATMTILVRLGKLSLHSHNISDTKGDI
;
A
#
# COMPACT_ATOMS: atom_id res chain seq x y z
N ALA A 1 -27.28 -19.34 57.96
CA ALA A 1 -28.57 -19.44 57.23
C ALA A 1 -28.48 -20.35 56.01
N TYR A 2 -27.65 -20.06 55.00
CA TYR A 2 -27.54 -20.91 53.80
C TYR A 2 -27.05 -22.33 54.14
N SER A 3 -26.07 -22.48 55.05
CA SER A 3 -25.55 -23.79 55.49
C SER A 3 -26.61 -24.63 56.20
N LEU A 4 -27.39 -23.99 57.09
CA LEU A 4 -28.52 -24.63 57.76
C LEU A 4 -29.61 -25.05 56.78
N ARG A 5 -29.91 -24.19 55.79
CA ARG A 5 -30.83 -24.52 54.69
C ARG A 5 -30.33 -25.72 53.90
N PHE A 6 -29.05 -25.75 53.54
CA PHE A 6 -28.46 -26.86 52.80
C PHE A 6 -28.65 -28.19 53.54
N ILE A 7 -28.35 -28.25 54.84
CA ILE A 7 -28.53 -29.48 55.63
C ILE A 7 -30.02 -29.83 55.77
N HIS A 8 -30.86 -28.87 56.14
CA HIS A 8 -32.29 -29.11 56.33
C HIS A 8 -32.99 -29.53 55.04
N ASP A 9 -32.82 -28.76 53.96
CA ASP A 9 -33.52 -28.97 52.69
C ASP A 9 -33.06 -30.25 51.97
N VAL A 10 -31.80 -30.66 52.17
CA VAL A 10 -31.25 -31.88 51.54
C VAL A 10 -31.60 -33.14 52.34
N PHE A 11 -31.48 -33.12 53.67
CA PHE A 11 -31.57 -34.34 54.49
C PHE A 11 -32.87 -34.47 55.30
N PHE A 12 -33.51 -33.36 55.66
CA PHE A 12 -34.62 -33.34 56.62
C PHE A 12 -35.95 -32.84 56.04
N ASN A 13 -35.97 -32.35 54.80
CA ASN A 13 -37.16 -31.79 54.15
C ASN A 13 -37.97 -32.84 53.36
N GLY A 14 -38.17 -34.01 53.96
CA GLY A 14 -38.96 -35.12 53.41
C GLY A 14 -38.28 -35.91 52.28
N LYS A 15 -38.91 -37.01 51.87
CA LYS A 15 -38.47 -37.80 50.70
C LYS A 15 -38.92 -37.10 49.43
N THR A 16 -37.99 -36.91 48.49
CA THR A 16 -38.28 -36.40 47.15
C THR A 16 -39.28 -37.32 46.43
N LYS A 17 -40.29 -36.71 45.79
CA LYS A 17 -41.30 -37.39 44.97
C LYS A 17 -40.98 -37.10 43.50
N ASP A 18 -41.30 -38.04 42.61
CA ASP A 18 -41.16 -37.91 41.15
C ASP A 18 -39.73 -37.67 40.63
N LEU A 19 -38.77 -38.50 41.07
CA LEU A 19 -37.42 -38.49 40.52
C LEU A 19 -37.32 -39.34 39.23
N PRO A 20 -36.67 -38.86 38.16
CA PRO A 20 -36.50 -39.60 36.91
C PRO A 20 -35.59 -40.84 37.08
N LYS A 21 -34.77 -40.90 38.12
CA LYS A 21 -34.02 -42.08 38.56
C LYS A 21 -33.99 -42.12 40.09
N THR A 22 -34.14 -43.31 40.67
CA THR A 22 -33.99 -43.51 42.11
C THR A 22 -32.52 -43.36 42.51
N PRO A 23 -32.18 -42.40 43.40
CA PRO A 23 -30.81 -42.24 43.87
C PRO A 23 -30.37 -43.49 44.63
N HIS A 24 -29.17 -43.99 44.31
CA HIS A 24 -28.52 -45.06 45.06
C HIS A 24 -27.35 -44.47 45.86
N GLU A 25 -26.94 -45.17 46.92
CA GLU A 25 -25.74 -44.85 47.66
C GLU A 25 -24.51 -44.85 46.72
N PRO A 26 -23.64 -43.82 46.76
CA PRO A 26 -22.49 -43.79 45.88
C PRO A 26 -21.50 -44.91 46.22
N PRO A 27 -20.81 -45.49 45.21
CA PRO A 27 -19.78 -46.50 45.43
C PRO A 27 -18.68 -46.01 46.38
N ARG A 28 -18.08 -46.92 47.14
CA ARG A 28 -17.10 -46.60 48.20
C ARG A 28 -15.96 -45.70 47.71
N PHE A 29 -15.41 -45.94 46.53
CA PHE A 29 -14.30 -45.15 45.98
C PHE A 29 -14.67 -43.70 45.61
N MET A 30 -15.96 -43.38 45.41
CA MET A 30 -16.40 -41.99 45.26
C MET A 30 -16.53 -41.27 46.61
N LYS A 31 -16.75 -42.00 47.71
CA LYS A 31 -16.85 -41.43 49.07
C LYS A 31 -15.49 -41.15 49.70
N ILE A 32 -14.49 -41.99 49.41
CA ILE A 32 -13.15 -41.89 50.04
C ILE A 32 -12.55 -40.46 49.99
N PRO A 33 -12.53 -39.73 48.86
CA PRO A 33 -12.01 -38.36 48.85
C PRO A 33 -12.77 -37.40 49.77
N VAL A 34 -14.10 -37.54 49.85
CA VAL A 34 -14.95 -36.74 50.74
C VAL A 34 -14.70 -37.11 52.21
N ASP A 35 -14.61 -38.41 52.51
CA ASP A 35 -14.34 -38.91 53.86
C ASP A 35 -12.97 -38.41 54.36
N ILE A 36 -11.94 -38.41 53.50
CA ILE A 36 -10.62 -37.84 53.82
C ILE A 36 -10.75 -36.35 54.14
N LEU A 37 -11.50 -35.57 53.34
CA LEU A 37 -11.71 -34.14 53.61
C LEU A 37 -12.46 -33.92 54.93
N VAL A 38 -13.47 -34.72 55.23
CA VAL A 38 -14.23 -34.65 56.50
C VAL A 38 -13.32 -34.97 57.69
N VAL A 39 -12.55 -36.06 57.61
CA VAL A 39 -11.58 -36.45 58.64
C VAL A 39 -10.55 -35.34 58.83
N LEU A 40 -10.03 -34.75 57.75
CA LEU A 40 -9.08 -33.66 57.81
C LEU A 40 -9.70 -32.41 58.46
N CYS A 41 -10.94 -32.04 58.12
CA CYS A 41 -11.66 -30.95 58.78
C CYS A 41 -11.82 -31.19 60.28
N LEU A 42 -12.14 -32.41 60.70
CA LEU A 42 -12.25 -32.77 62.12
C LEU A 42 -10.90 -32.73 62.82
N VAL A 43 -9.85 -33.30 62.21
CA VAL A 43 -8.49 -33.31 62.76
C VAL A 43 -7.95 -31.89 62.94
N VAL A 44 -8.15 -31.03 61.95
CA VAL A 44 -7.81 -29.60 62.00
C VAL A 44 -8.62 -28.88 63.09
N GLY A 45 -9.92 -29.15 63.20
CA GLY A 45 -10.78 -28.50 64.19
C GLY A 45 -10.54 -28.95 65.64
N ILE A 46 -10.16 -30.21 65.85
CA ILE A 46 -9.98 -30.81 67.19
C ILE A 46 -8.54 -30.64 67.70
N ILE A 47 -7.53 -30.72 66.85
CA ILE A 47 -6.12 -30.57 67.29
C ILE A 47 -5.38 -29.54 66.42
N PRO A 48 -5.84 -28.27 66.41
CA PRO A 48 -5.30 -27.23 65.52
C PRO A 48 -3.84 -26.87 65.83
N ALA A 49 -3.43 -27.01 67.10
CA ALA A 49 -2.08 -26.70 67.57
C ALA A 49 -0.98 -27.56 66.89
N ILE A 50 -1.27 -28.82 66.58
CA ILE A 50 -0.33 -29.74 65.96
C ILE A 50 -0.46 -29.71 64.44
N THR A 51 -1.69 -29.58 63.95
CA THR A 51 -2.01 -29.80 62.54
C THR A 51 -1.78 -28.56 61.68
N VAL A 52 -2.22 -27.39 62.13
CA VAL A 52 -2.27 -26.18 61.30
C VAL A 52 -1.37 -25.06 61.85
N ALA A 53 -1.11 -25.02 63.14
CA ALA A 53 -0.29 -23.97 63.75
C ALA A 53 1.11 -23.79 63.11
N PRO A 54 1.88 -24.86 62.81
CA PRO A 54 3.20 -24.70 62.19
C PRO A 54 3.11 -24.10 60.79
N LEU A 55 2.14 -24.55 59.99
CA LEU A 55 1.92 -24.06 58.63
C LEU A 55 1.45 -22.60 58.63
N LEU A 56 0.51 -22.25 59.52
CA LEU A 56 0.07 -20.88 59.71
C LEU A 56 1.20 -19.97 60.16
N ALA A 57 2.06 -20.42 61.07
CA ALA A 57 3.20 -19.63 61.54
C ALA A 57 4.12 -19.24 60.38
N VAL A 58 4.44 -20.18 59.49
CA VAL A 58 5.26 -19.92 58.30
C VAL A 58 4.53 -18.99 57.32
N ALA A 59 3.25 -19.20 57.05
CA ALA A 59 2.48 -18.37 56.13
C ALA A 59 2.34 -16.92 56.64
N VAL A 60 2.07 -16.74 57.93
CA VAL A 60 1.87 -15.44 58.57
C VAL A 60 3.19 -14.67 58.67
N THR A 61 4.28 -15.32 59.10
CA THR A 61 5.60 -14.67 59.13
C THR A 61 6.06 -14.25 57.74
N SER A 62 5.79 -15.08 56.72
CA SER A 62 6.13 -14.76 55.33
C SER A 62 5.28 -13.61 54.77
N SER A 63 3.98 -13.56 55.07
CA SER A 63 3.08 -12.52 54.55
C SER A 63 3.20 -11.18 55.28
N LEU A 64 3.42 -11.20 56.60
CA LEU A 64 3.55 -9.98 57.41
C LEU A 64 4.98 -9.46 57.48
N GLN A 65 5.98 -10.29 57.16
CA GLN A 65 7.40 -9.97 57.27
C GLN A 65 7.80 -9.43 58.67
N ASP A 66 7.12 -9.88 59.72
CA ASP A 66 7.32 -9.44 61.11
C ASP A 66 7.25 -10.65 62.08
N THR A 67 7.67 -10.42 63.32
CA THR A 67 7.58 -11.39 64.41
C THR A 67 6.15 -11.87 64.61
N LEU A 68 6.00 -13.17 64.81
CA LEU A 68 4.71 -13.82 64.89
C LEU A 68 3.88 -13.20 66.05
N PRO A 69 2.71 -12.59 65.77
CA PRO A 69 1.84 -12.09 66.81
C PRO A 69 1.43 -13.23 67.74
N LYS A 70 1.31 -12.96 69.05
CA LYS A 70 0.84 -13.98 70.01
C LYS A 70 -0.59 -14.38 69.64
N TYR A 71 -0.78 -15.60 69.15
CA TYR A 71 -2.09 -16.21 68.93
C TYR A 71 -2.18 -17.55 69.67
N SER A 72 -3.40 -17.94 70.03
CA SER A 72 -3.67 -19.23 70.67
C SER A 72 -4.70 -19.99 69.83
N LEU A 73 -4.30 -21.15 69.33
CA LEU A 73 -5.18 -22.10 68.63
C LEU A 73 -5.68 -23.15 69.62
N ALA A 74 -6.43 -22.71 70.62
CA ALA A 74 -7.20 -23.60 71.49
C ALA A 74 -8.58 -23.86 70.88
N ILE A 75 -9.22 -24.99 71.23
CA ILE A 75 -10.63 -25.24 70.86
C ILE A 75 -11.55 -24.40 71.77
N TRP A 76 -11.11 -24.16 72.99
CA TRP A 76 -11.88 -23.46 74.02
C TRP A 76 -11.04 -22.33 74.60
N HIS A 77 -11.56 -21.10 74.49
CA HIS A 77 -10.92 -19.88 74.99
C HIS A 77 -11.72 -19.21 76.11
N GLY A 78 -12.69 -19.92 76.70
CA GLY A 78 -13.61 -19.38 77.72
C GLY A 78 -14.69 -18.45 77.15
N PHE A 79 -15.44 -17.81 78.05
CA PHE A 79 -16.45 -16.82 77.67
C PHE A 79 -15.77 -15.51 77.24
N ASN A 80 -15.68 -15.29 75.93
CA ASN A 80 -15.04 -14.12 75.34
C ASN A 80 -15.91 -13.48 74.24
N LEU A 81 -15.50 -12.31 73.76
CA LEU A 81 -16.22 -11.58 72.72
C LEU A 81 -16.37 -12.39 71.39
N PRO A 82 -15.33 -13.07 70.87
CA PRO A 82 -15.48 -13.94 69.69
C PRO A 82 -16.54 -15.05 69.84
N LEU A 83 -16.62 -15.67 71.02
CA LEU A 83 -17.64 -16.67 71.33
C LEU A 83 -19.04 -16.04 71.32
N MET A 84 -19.20 -14.85 71.92
CA MET A 84 -20.46 -14.11 71.89
C MET A 84 -20.87 -13.73 70.46
N MET A 85 -19.94 -13.26 69.62
CA MET A 85 -20.19 -12.95 68.21
C MET A 85 -20.58 -14.20 67.41
N SER A 86 -19.93 -15.34 67.68
CA SER A 86 -20.27 -16.62 67.05
C SER A 86 -21.66 -17.09 67.45
N LEU A 87 -22.02 -16.97 68.74
CA LEU A 87 -23.36 -17.28 69.24
C LEU A 87 -24.42 -16.36 68.60
N ALA A 88 -24.14 -15.05 68.51
CA ALA A 88 -25.01 -14.09 67.85
C ALA A 88 -25.19 -14.39 66.35
N ALA A 89 -24.10 -14.73 65.63
CA ALA A 89 -24.16 -15.15 64.24
C ALA A 89 -24.93 -16.46 64.04
N PHE A 90 -24.80 -17.40 64.97
CA PHE A 90 -25.53 -18.67 64.95
C PHE A 90 -27.03 -18.45 65.16
N ILE A 91 -27.42 -17.74 66.23
CA ILE A 91 -28.81 -17.38 66.51
C ILE A 91 -29.40 -16.53 65.38
N GLY A 92 -28.66 -15.54 64.88
CA GLY A 92 -29.06 -14.71 63.74
C GLY A 92 -29.23 -15.54 62.46
N GLY A 93 -28.32 -16.50 62.22
CA GLY A 93 -28.40 -17.42 61.10
C GLY A 93 -29.62 -18.34 61.15
N ILE A 94 -30.03 -18.78 62.34
CA ILE A 94 -31.28 -19.51 62.58
C ILE A 94 -32.49 -18.60 62.33
N PHE A 95 -32.47 -17.38 62.87
CA PHE A 95 -33.56 -16.41 62.69
C PHE A 95 -33.80 -16.09 61.20
N VAL A 96 -32.74 -15.83 60.44
CA VAL A 96 -32.79 -15.63 58.99
C VAL A 96 -33.38 -16.86 58.28
N TYR A 97 -32.98 -18.07 58.69
CA TYR A 97 -33.52 -19.29 58.12
C TYR A 97 -35.02 -19.50 58.41
N LEU A 98 -35.47 -19.17 59.62
CA LEU A 98 -36.89 -19.22 60.01
C LEU A 98 -37.74 -18.19 59.27
N LYS A 99 -37.16 -17.03 58.91
CA LYS A 99 -37.84 -15.96 58.15
C LYS A 99 -37.51 -15.98 56.65
N ARG A 100 -36.93 -17.06 56.14
CA ARG A 100 -36.43 -17.16 54.76
C ARG A 100 -37.47 -16.82 53.69
N GLU A 101 -38.73 -17.22 53.86
CA GLU A 101 -39.78 -16.94 52.88
C GLU A 101 -40.03 -15.44 52.69
N ARG A 102 -39.98 -14.66 53.77
CA ARG A 102 -40.15 -13.20 53.70
C ARG A 102 -38.91 -12.54 53.09
N LEU A 103 -37.73 -13.06 53.42
CA LEU A 103 -36.46 -12.55 52.90
C LEU A 103 -36.27 -12.87 51.42
N PHE A 104 -36.70 -14.04 50.94
CA PHE A 104 -36.67 -14.38 49.51
C PHE A 104 -37.68 -13.54 48.72
N LYS A 105 -38.92 -13.35 49.22
CA LYS A 105 -39.86 -12.41 48.58
C LYS A 105 -39.31 -10.98 48.49
N PHE A 106 -38.53 -10.55 49.48
CA PHE A 106 -37.84 -9.27 49.44
C PHE A 106 -36.70 -9.27 48.40
N TYR A 107 -35.88 -10.30 48.40
CA TYR A 107 -34.78 -10.49 47.43
C TYR A 107 -35.31 -10.51 45.99
N ASP A 108 -36.31 -11.34 45.70
CA ASP A 108 -36.93 -11.49 44.37
C ASP A 108 -37.54 -10.17 43.89
N LYS A 109 -38.10 -9.37 44.82
CA LYS A 109 -38.71 -8.08 44.48
C LYS A 109 -37.71 -6.98 44.20
N TYR A 110 -36.60 -6.92 44.94
CA TYR A 110 -35.71 -5.75 44.95
C TYR A 110 -34.29 -6.01 44.46
N ILE A 111 -33.73 -7.20 44.68
CA ILE A 111 -32.30 -7.51 44.49
C ILE A 111 -32.05 -8.41 43.27
N ASP A 112 -32.96 -9.33 42.96
CA ASP A 112 -32.82 -10.30 41.86
C ASP A 112 -32.61 -9.64 40.47
N ARG A 113 -33.03 -8.38 40.33
CA ARG A 113 -32.82 -7.58 39.11
C ARG A 113 -31.39 -7.08 38.92
N ILE A 114 -30.52 -7.20 39.93
CA ILE A 114 -29.13 -6.75 39.89
C ILE A 114 -28.24 -7.91 39.42
N ASP A 115 -28.15 -8.09 38.10
CA ASP A 115 -27.24 -9.06 37.48
C ASP A 115 -26.02 -8.34 36.90
N ALA A 116 -24.82 -8.65 37.40
CA ALA A 116 -23.56 -8.08 36.94
C ALA A 116 -23.24 -8.39 35.46
N ARG A 117 -23.89 -9.42 34.87
CA ARG A 117 -23.75 -9.74 33.45
C ARG A 117 -24.41 -8.69 32.55
N VAL A 118 -25.47 -8.03 33.01
CA VAL A 118 -26.19 -7.01 32.23
C VAL A 118 -25.30 -5.80 31.91
N PRO A 119 -24.66 -5.11 32.88
CA PRO A 119 -23.76 -4.01 32.57
C PRO A 119 -22.52 -4.46 31.80
N TYR A 120 -22.01 -5.68 32.04
CA TYR A 120 -20.89 -6.23 31.27
C TYR A 120 -21.23 -6.37 29.78
N HIS A 121 -22.34 -7.03 29.45
CA HIS A 121 -22.78 -7.19 28.06
C HIS A 121 -23.13 -5.84 27.42
N TYR A 122 -23.78 -4.94 28.17
CA TYR A 122 -24.07 -3.60 27.67
C TYR A 122 -22.80 -2.85 27.27
N ILE A 123 -21.75 -2.85 28.12
CA ILE A 123 -20.47 -2.20 27.80
C ILE A 123 -19.84 -2.86 26.58
N LEU A 124 -19.82 -4.19 26.53
CA LEU A 124 -19.23 -4.94 25.43
C LEU A 124 -19.92 -4.60 24.09
N ASP A 125 -21.25 -4.60 24.07
CA ASP A 125 -22.04 -4.24 22.89
C ASP A 125 -21.80 -2.79 22.46
N LYS A 126 -21.64 -1.86 23.42
CA LYS A 126 -21.30 -0.47 23.11
C LYS A 126 -19.90 -0.32 22.53
N VAL A 127 -18.93 -1.09 23.01
CA VAL A 127 -17.58 -1.12 22.44
C VAL A 127 -17.62 -1.65 21.01
N PHE A 128 -18.33 -2.74 20.75
CA PHE A 128 -18.47 -3.28 19.39
C PHE A 128 -19.21 -2.33 18.46
N ALA A 129 -20.31 -1.72 18.93
CA ALA A 129 -21.05 -0.72 18.15
C ALA A 129 -20.15 0.49 17.82
N LEU A 130 -19.35 0.97 18.77
CA LEU A 130 -18.40 2.05 18.54
C LEU A 130 -17.35 1.64 17.50
N ALA A 131 -16.77 0.44 17.61
CA ALA A 131 -15.78 -0.08 16.66
C ALA A 131 -16.35 -0.16 15.24
N LEU A 132 -17.60 -0.63 15.09
CA LEU A 132 -18.30 -0.67 13.81
C LEU A 132 -18.54 0.72 13.24
N ILE A 133 -18.99 1.68 14.07
CA ILE A 133 -19.22 3.07 13.65
C ILE A 133 -17.91 3.71 13.17
N VAL A 134 -16.81 3.51 13.90
CA VAL A 134 -15.49 4.03 13.53
C VAL A 134 -15.05 3.42 12.21
N THR A 135 -15.12 2.10 12.07
CA THR A 135 -14.68 1.38 10.86
C THR A 135 -15.48 1.84 9.64
N GLN A 136 -16.82 1.86 9.71
CA GLN A 136 -17.68 2.25 8.59
C GLN A 136 -17.54 3.73 8.21
N LYS A 137 -17.09 4.59 9.13
CA LYS A 137 -16.83 6.00 8.84
C LYS A 137 -15.56 6.17 7.99
N PHE A 138 -14.50 5.45 8.31
CA PHE A 138 -13.21 5.52 7.61
C PHE A 138 -13.15 4.62 6.37
N ASP A 139 -13.57 3.38 6.49
CA ASP A 139 -13.56 2.40 5.41
C ASP A 139 -14.96 2.26 4.78
N LYS A 140 -15.17 3.04 3.73
CA LYS A 140 -16.38 2.98 2.89
C LYS A 140 -16.17 2.15 1.63
N GLY A 141 -15.05 1.43 1.51
CA GLY A 141 -14.66 0.75 0.27
C GLY A 141 -14.44 1.71 -0.92
N SER A 142 -14.22 3.00 -0.66
CA SER A 142 -14.07 4.03 -1.70
C SER A 142 -12.68 4.62 -1.68
N LEU A 143 -11.97 4.51 -2.81
CA LEU A 143 -10.64 5.10 -3.00
C LEU A 143 -10.64 6.62 -2.77
N GLN A 144 -11.70 7.31 -3.17
CA GLN A 144 -11.83 8.76 -2.96
C GLN A 144 -11.84 9.12 -1.47
N ASN A 145 -12.53 8.34 -0.64
CA ASN A 145 -12.59 8.55 0.81
C ASN A 145 -11.23 8.27 1.46
N MET A 146 -10.53 7.23 1.01
CA MET A 146 -9.18 6.90 1.47
C MET A 146 -8.18 8.02 1.12
N ILE A 147 -8.20 8.51 -0.12
CA ILE A 147 -7.34 9.63 -0.57
C ILE A 147 -7.67 10.91 0.19
N PHE A 148 -8.95 11.21 0.43
CA PHE A 148 -9.36 12.36 1.23
C PHE A 148 -8.71 12.34 2.62
N TYR A 149 -8.84 11.23 3.35
CA TYR A 149 -8.23 11.09 4.68
C TYR A 149 -6.70 11.12 4.61
N PHE A 150 -6.09 10.48 3.60
CA PHE A 150 -4.65 10.52 3.40
C PHE A 150 -4.13 11.96 3.24
N ILE A 151 -4.79 12.78 2.41
CA ILE A 151 -4.39 14.19 2.21
C ILE A 151 -4.61 15.00 3.49
N VAL A 152 -5.75 14.83 4.16
CA VAL A 152 -6.03 15.53 5.44
C VAL A 152 -4.97 15.21 6.49
N VAL A 153 -4.63 13.93 6.66
CA VAL A 153 -3.61 13.48 7.61
C VAL A 153 -2.22 13.96 7.21
N SER A 154 -1.88 13.93 5.92
CA SER A 154 -0.60 14.43 5.40
C SER A 154 -0.41 15.93 5.65
N ILE A 155 -1.46 16.73 5.44
CA ILE A 155 -1.47 18.16 5.78
C ILE A 155 -1.31 18.33 7.30
N GLY A 156 -2.05 17.55 8.09
CA GLY A 156 -1.94 17.57 9.55
C GLY A 156 -0.52 17.32 10.05
N PHE A 157 0.14 16.28 9.54
CA PHE A 157 1.55 15.99 9.87
C PHE A 157 2.50 17.08 9.38
N GLY A 158 2.27 17.64 8.18
CA GLY A 158 3.07 18.76 7.68
C GLY A 158 2.98 19.99 8.59
N LEU A 159 1.78 20.33 9.07
CA LEU A 159 1.56 21.44 10.00
C LEU A 159 2.18 21.18 11.38
N ILE A 160 2.05 19.96 11.91
CA ILE A 160 2.68 19.56 13.18
C ILE A 160 4.20 19.65 13.07
N GLY A 161 4.79 19.10 12.01
CA GLY A 161 6.23 19.14 11.77
C GLY A 161 6.76 20.57 11.65
N PHE A 162 6.03 21.43 10.93
CA PHE A 162 6.35 22.85 10.83
C PHE A 162 6.28 23.56 12.19
N GLY A 163 5.22 23.32 12.97
CA GLY A 163 5.04 23.91 14.29
C GLY A 163 6.10 23.47 15.31
N TYR A 164 6.63 22.25 15.18
CA TYR A 164 7.69 21.74 16.06
C TYR A 164 9.06 22.41 15.80
N GLY A 165 9.35 22.76 14.54
CA GLY A 165 10.68 23.21 14.14
C GLY A 165 11.07 24.63 14.54
N ASN A 166 10.12 25.48 14.98
CA ASN A 166 10.31 26.92 15.21
C ASN A 166 11.11 27.64 14.09
N GLN A 167 10.97 27.15 12.85
CA GLN A 167 11.63 27.67 11.67
C GLN A 167 10.71 28.69 10.98
N THR A 168 11.30 29.67 10.29
CA THR A 168 10.53 30.53 9.39
C THR A 168 9.99 29.72 8.20
N LEU A 169 8.87 30.17 7.61
CA LEU A 169 8.31 29.52 6.43
C LEU A 169 9.23 29.66 5.20
N ILE A 170 9.84 30.84 5.04
CA ILE A 170 10.73 31.17 3.92
C ILE A 170 12.16 31.32 4.46
N GLY A 171 13.13 30.77 3.74
CA GLY A 171 14.55 30.90 4.04
C GLY A 171 15.20 32.17 3.52
N SER A 172 16.52 32.25 3.68
CA SER A 172 17.34 33.44 3.39
C SER A 172 17.96 33.46 2.00
N ARG A 173 17.79 32.40 1.19
CA ARG A 173 18.39 32.33 -0.15
C ARG A 173 17.71 33.32 -1.09
N ALA A 174 18.50 34.08 -1.84
CA ALA A 174 17.99 34.98 -2.86
C ALA A 174 17.23 34.21 -3.96
N PHE A 175 16.08 34.74 -4.37
CA PHE A 175 15.31 34.18 -5.47
C PHE A 175 15.93 34.53 -6.82
N LEU A 176 15.72 33.64 -7.80
CA LEU A 176 16.04 33.94 -9.19
C LEU A 176 15.12 35.06 -9.70
N GLU A 177 15.65 35.90 -10.60
CA GLU A 177 14.85 36.91 -11.28
C GLU A 177 13.77 36.25 -12.14
N VAL A 178 12.58 36.86 -12.14
CA VAL A 178 11.44 36.34 -12.90
C VAL A 178 11.51 36.87 -14.33
N ASP A 179 11.79 35.97 -15.26
CA ASP A 179 11.78 36.25 -16.69
C ASP A 179 10.38 36.10 -17.32
N TRP A 180 10.14 36.82 -18.43
CA TRP A 180 8.86 36.77 -19.14
C TRP A 180 8.51 35.38 -19.67
N ILE A 181 9.49 34.55 -20.04
CA ILE A 181 9.26 33.19 -20.51
C ILE A 181 8.72 32.32 -19.36
N SER A 182 9.25 32.45 -18.14
CA SER A 182 8.69 31.79 -16.94
C SER A 182 7.24 32.16 -16.70
N ILE A 183 6.90 33.45 -16.79
CA ILE A 183 5.53 33.93 -16.58
C ILE A 183 4.58 33.31 -17.60
N ILE A 184 4.99 33.27 -18.88
CA ILE A 184 4.20 32.67 -19.96
C ILE A 184 4.02 31.17 -19.71
N ILE A 185 5.09 30.43 -19.41
CA ILE A 185 5.03 28.99 -19.14
C ILE A 185 4.06 28.70 -17.98
N VAL A 186 4.21 29.40 -16.84
CA VAL A 186 3.34 29.23 -15.68
C VAL A 186 1.88 29.59 -16.02
N GLY A 187 1.67 30.69 -16.76
CA GLY A 187 0.35 31.09 -17.23
C GLY A 187 -0.33 30.01 -18.08
N ILE A 188 0.40 29.39 -19.01
CA ILE A 188 -0.11 28.30 -19.86
C ILE A 188 -0.36 27.04 -19.02
N VAL A 189 0.51 26.69 -18.06
CA VAL A 189 0.25 25.55 -17.14
C VAL A 189 -1.03 25.76 -16.35
N ILE A 190 -1.24 26.95 -15.77
CA ILE A 190 -2.46 27.28 -15.01
C ILE A 190 -3.69 27.19 -15.93
N ALA A 191 -3.64 27.82 -17.10
CA ALA A 191 -4.75 27.83 -18.05
C ALA A 191 -5.11 26.41 -18.51
N THR A 192 -4.13 25.59 -18.89
CA THR A 192 -4.34 24.21 -19.34
C THR A 192 -4.82 23.30 -18.20
N THR A 193 -4.34 23.52 -16.97
CA THR A 193 -4.82 22.79 -15.78
C THR A 193 -6.29 23.11 -15.51
N LEU A 194 -6.66 24.40 -15.51
CA LEU A 194 -8.05 24.82 -15.35
C LEU A 194 -8.93 24.27 -16.47
N PHE A 195 -8.48 24.33 -17.72
CA PHE A 195 -9.17 23.74 -18.86
C PHE A 195 -9.42 22.23 -18.66
N THR A 196 -8.42 21.49 -18.19
CA THR A 196 -8.53 20.05 -17.94
C THR A 196 -9.54 19.72 -16.83
N VAL A 197 -9.51 20.49 -15.72
CA VAL A 197 -10.43 20.32 -14.59
C VAL A 197 -11.87 20.67 -14.98
N LEU A 198 -12.08 21.79 -15.68
CA LEU A 198 -13.40 22.20 -16.17
C LEU A 198 -13.93 21.23 -17.23
N GLY A 199 -13.03 20.67 -18.04
CA GLY A 199 -13.32 19.70 -19.09
C GLY A 199 -13.42 18.24 -18.62
N HIS A 200 -13.22 17.93 -17.32
CA HIS A 200 -13.06 16.56 -16.81
C HIS A 200 -14.17 15.56 -17.17
N HIS A 201 -15.37 16.05 -17.48
CA HIS A 201 -16.48 15.21 -17.93
C HIS A 201 -16.27 14.62 -19.33
N LYS A 202 -15.40 15.22 -20.16
CA LYS A 202 -15.10 14.76 -21.53
C LYS A 202 -13.69 14.17 -21.55
N ARG A 203 -13.58 12.85 -21.39
CA ARG A 203 -12.30 12.16 -21.14
C ARG A 203 -11.25 12.41 -22.22
N PHE A 204 -11.66 12.43 -23.49
CA PHE A 204 -10.76 12.73 -24.61
C PHE A 204 -10.19 14.14 -24.54
N ILE A 205 -11.02 15.15 -24.21
CA ILE A 205 -10.56 16.54 -24.06
C ILE A 205 -9.61 16.67 -22.87
N SER A 206 -9.94 16.02 -21.75
CA SER A 206 -9.05 16.00 -20.58
C SER A 206 -7.72 15.33 -20.85
N LEU A 207 -7.70 14.26 -21.64
CA LEU A 207 -6.46 13.63 -22.09
C LEU A 207 -5.61 14.59 -22.94
N GLY A 208 -6.24 15.34 -23.85
CA GLY A 208 -5.56 16.39 -24.62
C GLY A 208 -4.99 17.51 -23.75
N GLY A 209 -5.73 17.92 -22.71
CA GLY A 209 -5.25 18.89 -21.71
C GLY A 209 -4.07 18.37 -20.89
N LEU A 210 -4.11 17.11 -20.44
CA LEU A 210 -2.98 16.46 -19.75
C LEU A 210 -1.74 16.39 -20.65
N SER A 211 -1.92 16.06 -21.93
CA SER A 211 -0.84 16.05 -22.92
C SER A 211 -0.18 17.41 -23.08
N ALA A 212 -0.99 18.47 -23.19
CA ALA A 212 -0.47 19.83 -23.27
C ALA A 212 0.35 20.19 -22.01
N ILE A 213 -0.07 19.77 -20.81
CA ILE A 213 0.73 19.93 -19.58
C ILE A 213 2.07 19.21 -19.70
N GLY A 214 2.08 17.95 -20.17
CA GLY A 214 3.32 17.18 -20.38
C GLY A 214 4.30 17.85 -21.34
N LEU A 215 3.80 18.42 -22.45
CA LEU A 215 4.62 19.21 -23.39
C LEU A 215 5.22 20.45 -22.73
N ILE A 216 4.44 21.17 -21.91
CA ILE A 216 4.93 22.36 -21.20
C ILE A 216 5.97 21.98 -20.15
N VAL A 217 5.80 20.84 -19.46
CA VAL A 217 6.81 20.30 -18.54
C VAL A 217 8.13 19.98 -19.27
N ALA A 218 8.07 19.45 -20.49
CA ALA A 218 9.28 19.27 -21.31
C ALA A 218 9.97 20.61 -21.63
N LEU A 219 9.21 21.67 -21.90
CA LEU A 219 9.77 23.02 -22.08
C LEU A 219 10.40 23.56 -20.80
N ILE A 220 9.81 23.28 -19.63
CA ILE A 220 10.40 23.60 -18.32
C ILE A 220 11.76 22.90 -18.17
N PHE A 221 11.86 21.61 -18.50
CA PHE A 221 13.14 20.89 -18.44
C PHE A 221 14.19 21.48 -19.38
N ILE A 222 13.81 21.87 -20.61
CA ILE A 222 14.72 22.56 -21.54
C ILE A 222 15.20 23.90 -20.95
N LYS A 223 14.29 24.69 -20.36
CA LYS A 223 14.63 25.98 -19.73
C LYS A 223 15.65 25.83 -18.60
N PHE A 224 15.57 24.72 -17.85
CA PHE A 224 16.51 24.40 -16.77
C PHE A 224 17.68 23.51 -17.23
N SER A 225 17.98 23.48 -18.53
CA SER A 225 19.12 22.75 -19.11
C SER A 225 19.13 21.25 -18.80
N ALA A 226 17.95 20.63 -18.76
CA ALA A 226 17.76 19.19 -18.57
C ALA A 226 17.23 18.52 -19.85
N PRO A 227 18.03 18.43 -20.93
CA PRO A 227 17.59 17.92 -22.23
C PRO A 227 17.22 16.43 -22.21
N ASP A 228 17.93 15.60 -21.44
CA ASP A 228 17.59 14.17 -21.29
C ASP A 228 16.18 13.99 -20.71
N LEU A 229 15.87 14.74 -19.65
CA LEU A 229 14.55 14.73 -19.02
C LEU A 229 13.45 15.22 -19.98
N ALA A 230 13.76 16.23 -20.81
CA ALA A 230 12.82 16.71 -21.82
C ALA A 230 12.53 15.64 -22.87
N LEU A 231 13.56 14.94 -23.38
CA LEU A 231 13.39 13.87 -24.36
C LEU A 231 12.66 12.66 -23.78
N THR A 232 12.96 12.27 -22.53
CA THR A 232 12.19 11.23 -21.84
C THR A 232 10.74 11.65 -21.67
N GLN A 233 10.48 12.88 -21.24
CA GLN A 233 9.13 13.36 -20.99
C GLN A 233 8.29 13.32 -22.26
N LEU A 234 8.82 13.84 -23.38
CA LEU A 234 8.14 13.80 -24.67
C LEU A 234 7.83 12.36 -25.12
N SER A 235 8.80 11.46 -24.97
CA SER A 235 8.64 10.07 -25.41
C SER A 235 7.64 9.31 -24.53
N VAL A 236 7.73 9.45 -23.22
CA VAL A 236 6.79 8.86 -22.25
C VAL A 236 5.38 9.42 -22.47
N GLU A 237 5.25 10.71 -22.73
CA GLU A 237 3.96 11.36 -22.99
C GLU A 237 3.27 10.74 -24.21
N VAL A 238 3.99 10.59 -25.33
CA VAL A 238 3.44 9.96 -26.54
C VAL A 238 3.00 8.52 -26.28
N VAL A 239 3.84 7.71 -25.61
CA VAL A 239 3.49 6.33 -25.27
C VAL A 239 2.24 6.30 -24.37
N THR A 240 2.24 7.09 -23.30
CA THR A 240 1.19 7.09 -22.29
C THR A 240 -0.14 7.53 -22.88
N ILE A 241 -0.17 8.58 -23.71
CA ILE A 241 -1.38 9.04 -24.40
C ILE A 241 -1.94 7.93 -25.28
N ILE A 242 -1.11 7.27 -26.07
CA ILE A 242 -1.57 6.20 -26.96
C ILE A 242 -2.18 5.04 -26.14
N LEU A 243 -1.50 4.62 -25.07
CA LEU A 243 -1.98 3.53 -24.22
C LEU A 243 -3.27 3.91 -23.48
N ILE A 244 -3.37 5.14 -22.94
CA ILE A 244 -4.58 5.63 -22.29
C ILE A 244 -5.72 5.77 -23.32
N LEU A 245 -5.44 6.24 -24.53
CA LEU A 245 -6.45 6.37 -25.58
C LEU A 245 -7.03 4.99 -25.96
N LEU A 246 -6.19 3.97 -26.05
CA LEU A 246 -6.61 2.57 -26.26
C LEU A 246 -7.48 2.06 -25.11
N ALA A 247 -7.16 2.41 -23.86
CA ALA A 247 -7.99 2.06 -22.71
C ALA A 247 -9.33 2.84 -22.69
N LEU A 248 -9.29 4.14 -23.00
CA LEU A 248 -10.46 5.01 -23.06
C LEU A 248 -11.45 4.58 -24.14
N TYR A 249 -10.99 3.94 -25.21
CA TYR A 249 -11.86 3.37 -26.24
C TYR A 249 -12.92 2.42 -25.66
N TYR A 250 -12.59 1.65 -24.62
CA TYR A 250 -13.51 0.71 -23.97
C TYR A 250 -14.38 1.33 -22.87
N LEU A 251 -14.16 2.60 -22.54
CA LEU A 251 -14.83 3.27 -21.43
C LEU A 251 -15.86 4.29 -21.94
N PRO A 252 -16.88 4.63 -21.13
CA PRO A 252 -17.78 5.74 -21.44
C PRO A 252 -16.99 7.04 -21.64
N GLN A 253 -17.22 7.73 -22.76
CA GLN A 253 -16.52 8.98 -23.10
C GLN A 253 -16.89 10.14 -22.18
N LYS A 254 -18.10 10.07 -21.59
CA LYS A 254 -18.61 11.03 -20.61
C LYS A 254 -18.66 10.40 -19.22
N THR A 255 -18.10 11.10 -18.24
CA THR A 255 -18.13 10.67 -16.84
C THR A 255 -19.48 11.07 -16.20
N PRO A 256 -20.21 10.13 -15.57
CA PRO A 256 -21.48 10.44 -14.91
C PRO A 256 -21.29 11.41 -13.73
N ARG A 257 -22.34 12.17 -13.41
CA ARG A 257 -22.36 13.07 -12.24
C ARG A 257 -22.81 12.29 -11.00
N GLU A 258 -21.84 11.75 -10.26
CA GLU A 258 -22.10 10.93 -9.06
C GLU A 258 -21.89 11.70 -7.75
N SER A 259 -21.23 12.86 -7.79
CA SER A 259 -20.87 13.63 -6.59
C SER A 259 -21.88 14.74 -6.27
N THR A 260 -22.16 14.92 -4.97
CA THR A 260 -22.96 16.04 -4.48
C THR A 260 -22.14 17.33 -4.44
N ASN A 261 -22.81 18.50 -4.56
CA ASN A 261 -22.14 19.81 -4.49
C ASN A 261 -21.36 20.02 -3.19
N LYS A 262 -21.83 19.47 -2.06
CA LYS A 262 -21.12 19.54 -0.78
C LYS A 262 -19.79 18.79 -0.83
N LYS A 263 -19.78 17.59 -1.43
CA LYS A 263 -18.56 16.80 -1.59
C LYS A 263 -17.58 17.47 -2.54
N LEU A 264 -18.07 18.00 -3.67
CA LEU A 264 -17.25 18.77 -4.61
C LEU A 264 -16.61 19.99 -3.95
N PHE A 265 -17.36 20.72 -3.13
CA PHE A 265 -16.83 21.86 -2.39
C PHE A 265 -15.76 21.45 -1.36
N ALA A 266 -16.00 20.36 -0.62
CA ALA A 266 -15.02 19.84 0.34
C ALA A 266 -13.74 19.36 -0.35
N ASP A 267 -13.86 18.58 -1.43
CA ASP A 267 -12.72 18.07 -2.20
C ASP A 267 -11.95 19.22 -2.88
N GLY A 268 -12.66 20.21 -3.43
CA GLY A 268 -12.06 21.40 -4.01
C GLY A 268 -11.31 22.25 -2.99
N THR A 269 -11.92 22.48 -1.81
CA THR A 269 -11.28 23.22 -0.71
C THR A 269 -10.04 22.48 -0.22
N LEU A 270 -10.14 21.17 -0.02
CA LEU A 270 -9.00 20.35 0.40
C LEU A 270 -7.87 20.38 -0.65
N SER A 271 -8.20 20.31 -1.93
CA SER A 271 -7.22 20.35 -3.02
C SER A 271 -6.49 21.69 -3.08
N ILE A 272 -7.20 22.81 -2.86
CA ILE A 272 -6.60 24.15 -2.78
C ILE A 272 -5.66 24.26 -1.57
N ILE A 273 -6.10 23.81 -0.39
CA ILE A 273 -5.26 23.82 0.82
C ILE A 273 -4.02 22.94 0.63
N ALA A 274 -4.19 21.74 0.07
CA ALA A 274 -3.08 20.83 -0.24
C ALA A 274 -2.10 21.44 -1.24
N GLY A 275 -2.60 22.02 -2.33
CA GLY A 275 -1.78 22.66 -3.37
C GLY A 275 -0.99 23.85 -2.83
N ILE A 276 -1.64 24.74 -2.07
CA ILE A 276 -0.96 25.85 -1.39
C ILE A 276 0.06 25.31 -0.39
N GLY A 277 -0.30 24.32 0.41
CA GLY A 277 0.59 23.70 1.40
C GLY A 277 1.86 23.12 0.78
N ILE A 278 1.73 22.33 -0.29
CA ILE A 278 2.86 21.77 -1.04
C ILE A 278 3.67 22.88 -1.70
N GLY A 279 3.01 23.91 -2.26
CA GLY A 279 3.69 25.07 -2.84
C GLY A 279 4.54 25.82 -1.81
N LEU A 280 4.00 26.08 -0.62
CA LEU A 280 4.71 26.72 0.49
C LEU A 280 5.84 25.84 1.02
N LEU A 281 5.64 24.52 1.13
CA LEU A 281 6.69 23.58 1.53
C LEU A 281 7.83 23.59 0.52
N THR A 282 7.50 23.51 -0.77
CA THR A 282 8.48 23.55 -1.86
C THR A 282 9.24 24.88 -1.85
N LEU A 283 8.56 26.01 -1.68
CA LEU A 283 9.18 27.32 -1.54
C LEU A 283 10.09 27.39 -0.30
N GLY A 284 9.64 26.85 0.84
CA GLY A 284 10.42 26.80 2.08
C GLY A 284 11.69 25.94 1.94
N MET A 285 11.64 24.87 1.14
CA MET A 285 12.81 24.05 0.83
C MET A 285 13.76 24.76 -0.15
N LEU A 286 13.25 25.32 -1.25
CA LEU A 286 14.08 25.95 -2.30
C LEU A 286 14.70 27.29 -1.87
N SER A 287 14.09 27.99 -0.91
CA SER A 287 14.61 29.25 -0.33
C SER A 287 15.74 29.05 0.68
N ARG A 288 16.32 27.85 0.77
CA ARG A 288 17.41 27.51 1.70
C ARG A 288 18.63 27.01 0.95
N GLU A 289 19.79 27.21 1.57
CA GLU A 289 21.04 26.60 1.13
C GLU A 289 21.08 25.14 1.56
N HIS A 290 21.56 24.28 0.66
CA HIS A 290 21.72 22.86 0.89
C HIS A 290 23.09 22.43 0.38
N THR A 291 23.75 21.54 1.09
CA THR A 291 24.94 20.87 0.58
C THR A 291 24.53 19.92 -0.55
N THR A 292 25.20 20.01 -1.69
CA THR A 292 24.91 19.15 -2.85
C THR A 292 26.13 18.31 -3.21
N ILE A 293 25.88 17.18 -3.87
CA ILE A 293 26.91 16.31 -4.45
C ILE A 293 27.06 16.53 -5.97
N GLY A 294 26.46 17.60 -6.51
CA GLY A 294 26.46 17.88 -7.95
C GLY A 294 27.88 18.12 -8.50
N ASP A 295 28.68 18.90 -7.77
CA ASP A 295 30.05 19.23 -8.15
C ASP A 295 30.94 17.99 -8.27
N TYR A 296 30.70 16.98 -7.42
CA TYR A 296 31.41 15.70 -7.51
C TYR A 296 31.14 14.99 -8.84
N PHE A 297 29.88 14.91 -9.27
CA PHE A 297 29.53 14.26 -10.54
C PHE A 297 30.04 15.03 -11.74
N LEU A 298 29.98 16.37 -11.71
CA LEU A 298 30.54 17.20 -12.79
C LEU A 298 32.06 17.00 -12.93
N ALA A 299 32.78 16.88 -11.81
CA ALA A 299 34.22 16.70 -11.81
C ALA A 299 34.66 15.27 -12.21
N ASN A 300 33.83 14.25 -11.95
CA ASN A 300 34.21 12.84 -12.11
C ASN A 300 33.49 12.09 -13.23
N ALA A 301 32.59 12.72 -13.98
CA ALA A 301 31.84 12.02 -15.04
C ALA A 301 32.75 11.39 -16.10
N VAL A 302 33.72 12.15 -16.62
CA VAL A 302 34.65 11.66 -17.66
C VAL A 302 35.72 10.75 -17.07
N SER A 303 36.35 11.16 -15.96
CA SER A 303 37.45 10.38 -15.35
C SER A 303 36.99 9.09 -14.69
N GLY A 304 35.77 9.08 -14.13
CA GLY A 304 35.19 7.95 -13.43
C GLY A 304 34.36 7.04 -14.32
N GLY A 305 33.55 7.60 -15.22
CA GLY A 305 32.60 6.83 -16.03
C GLY A 305 32.72 6.99 -17.54
N GLY A 306 33.76 7.66 -18.04
CA GLY A 306 34.08 7.77 -19.47
C GLY A 306 33.25 8.81 -20.25
N GLY A 307 32.03 9.14 -19.80
CA GLY A 307 31.11 9.95 -20.60
C GLY A 307 31.12 11.45 -20.29
N THR A 308 30.89 12.27 -21.32
CA THR A 308 30.62 13.71 -21.13
C THR A 308 29.16 14.01 -20.78
N ASN A 309 28.23 13.06 -21.01
CA ASN A 309 26.85 13.20 -20.56
C ASN A 309 26.72 12.80 -19.09
N VAL A 310 26.85 13.77 -18.19
CA VAL A 310 26.81 13.57 -16.74
C VAL A 310 25.54 12.86 -16.29
N VAL A 311 24.38 13.16 -16.89
CA VAL A 311 23.11 12.52 -16.52
C VAL A 311 23.13 11.04 -16.85
N ASN A 312 23.50 10.67 -18.09
CA ASN A 312 23.55 9.27 -18.48
C ASN A 312 24.61 8.52 -17.67
N VAL A 313 25.79 9.10 -17.46
CA VAL A 313 26.85 8.49 -16.63
C VAL A 313 26.38 8.26 -15.19
N ILE A 314 25.62 9.19 -14.59
CA ILE A 314 25.01 8.94 -13.27
C ILE A 314 24.06 7.74 -13.34
N LEU A 315 23.18 7.67 -14.34
CA LEU A 315 22.16 6.63 -14.43
C LEU A 315 22.74 5.23 -14.70
N VAL A 316 23.77 5.11 -15.52
CA VAL A 316 24.29 3.80 -15.95
C VAL A 316 25.53 3.34 -15.20
N ASP A 317 26.24 4.26 -14.54
CA ASP A 317 27.49 3.97 -13.83
C ASP A 317 27.34 4.29 -12.33
N PHE A 318 27.47 5.55 -11.91
CA PHE A 318 27.50 5.92 -10.49
C PHE A 318 26.28 5.44 -9.69
N ARG A 319 25.11 5.43 -10.33
CA ARG A 319 23.83 4.98 -9.79
C ARG A 319 23.13 3.97 -10.71
N GLY A 320 23.93 3.12 -11.38
CA GLY A 320 23.43 2.01 -12.20
C GLY A 320 22.40 1.12 -11.49
N PHE A 321 22.52 0.97 -10.17
CA PHE A 321 21.61 0.18 -9.36
C PHE A 321 20.18 0.76 -9.33
N ASP A 322 20.03 2.09 -9.32
CA ASP A 322 18.72 2.75 -9.34
C ASP A 322 18.03 2.47 -10.68
N THR A 323 18.76 2.60 -11.80
CA THR A 323 18.24 2.29 -13.14
C THR A 323 17.91 0.80 -13.31
N LEU A 324 18.69 -0.12 -12.72
CA LEU A 324 18.34 -1.55 -12.67
C LEU A 324 17.01 -1.78 -11.94
N GLY A 325 16.80 -1.06 -10.83
CA GLY A 325 15.54 -1.05 -10.09
C GLY A 325 14.37 -0.53 -10.92
N GLU A 326 14.55 0.60 -11.61
CA GLU A 326 13.53 1.21 -12.48
C GLU A 326 13.09 0.28 -13.61
N ILE A 327 14.03 -0.33 -14.35
CA ILE A 327 13.68 -1.26 -15.43
C ILE A 327 13.02 -2.53 -14.88
N SER A 328 13.38 -2.96 -13.67
CA SER A 328 12.72 -4.09 -13.00
C SER A 328 11.27 -3.75 -12.64
N VAL A 329 11.02 -2.54 -12.12
CA VAL A 329 9.64 -2.06 -11.86
C VAL A 329 8.84 -1.97 -13.15
N LEU A 330 9.43 -1.47 -14.23
CA LEU A 330 8.78 -1.40 -15.55
C LEU A 330 8.43 -2.81 -16.08
N ALA A 331 9.36 -3.76 -15.96
CA ALA A 331 9.15 -5.15 -16.34
C ALA A 331 8.01 -5.78 -15.52
N ILE A 332 8.01 -5.59 -14.19
CA ILE A 332 6.95 -6.08 -13.30
C ILE A 332 5.61 -5.45 -13.67
N ALA A 333 5.55 -4.16 -13.96
CA ALA A 333 4.33 -3.48 -14.37
C ALA A 333 3.78 -4.05 -15.69
N ALA A 334 4.65 -4.27 -16.69
CA ALA A 334 4.26 -4.85 -17.96
C ALA A 334 3.77 -6.30 -17.82
N LEU A 335 4.44 -7.12 -17.01
CA LEU A 335 4.03 -8.50 -16.72
C LEU A 335 2.75 -8.55 -15.87
N GLY A 336 2.57 -7.61 -14.94
CA GLY A 336 1.34 -7.44 -14.17
C GLY A 336 0.16 -7.08 -15.06
N ILE A 337 0.33 -6.13 -15.99
CA ILE A 337 -0.68 -5.81 -17.01
C ILE A 337 -0.97 -7.03 -17.87
N PHE A 338 0.06 -7.75 -18.32
CA PHE A 338 -0.12 -8.99 -19.06
C PHE A 338 -0.99 -10.00 -18.30
N ALA A 339 -0.73 -10.21 -17.01
CA ALA A 339 -1.44 -11.17 -16.19
C ALA A 339 -2.88 -10.71 -15.89
N MET A 340 -3.08 -9.43 -15.56
CA MET A 340 -4.40 -8.86 -15.26
C MET A 340 -5.32 -8.83 -16.48
N LEU A 341 -4.76 -8.58 -17.67
CA LEU A 341 -5.53 -8.52 -18.92
C LEU A 341 -5.67 -9.89 -19.59
N GLN A 342 -5.09 -10.95 -19.03
CA GLN A 342 -5.20 -12.29 -19.58
C GLN A 342 -6.67 -12.73 -19.60
N ASN A 343 -7.16 -13.12 -20.78
CA ASN A 343 -8.54 -13.55 -21.02
C ASN A 343 -9.62 -12.50 -20.74
N LEU A 344 -9.26 -11.25 -20.46
CA LEU A 344 -10.21 -10.16 -20.32
C LEU A 344 -10.76 -9.79 -21.69
N LYS A 345 -12.08 -9.89 -21.86
CA LYS A 345 -12.80 -9.55 -23.09
C LYS A 345 -13.74 -8.40 -22.82
N LEU A 346 -13.56 -7.30 -23.55
CA LEU A 346 -14.37 -6.10 -23.45
C LEU A 346 -15.18 -5.90 -24.73
N TYR A 347 -16.38 -5.34 -24.56
CA TYR A 347 -17.21 -4.91 -25.67
C TYR A 347 -16.71 -3.56 -26.20
N ALA A 348 -16.34 -3.54 -27.48
CA ALA A 348 -15.97 -2.33 -28.17
C ALA A 348 -17.22 -1.53 -28.57
N PRO A 349 -17.31 -0.22 -28.29
CA PRO A 349 -18.47 0.58 -28.68
C PRO A 349 -18.57 0.64 -30.22
N THR A 350 -19.79 0.51 -30.75
CA THR A 350 -20.05 0.56 -32.20
C THR A 350 -20.24 1.98 -32.74
N LYS A 351 -20.47 2.94 -31.85
CA LYS A 351 -20.73 4.35 -32.14
C LYS A 351 -19.83 5.26 -31.31
N ASP A 352 -19.59 6.46 -31.83
CA ASP A 352 -18.90 7.54 -31.14
C ASP A 352 -19.82 8.24 -30.11
N GLU A 353 -19.32 9.30 -29.48
CA GLU A 353 -20.07 10.08 -28.48
C GLU A 353 -21.30 10.83 -29.03
N ASN A 354 -21.36 11.04 -30.35
CA ASN A 354 -22.44 11.73 -31.04
C ASN A 354 -23.44 10.74 -31.68
N GLY A 355 -23.18 9.44 -31.57
CA GLY A 355 -24.01 8.37 -32.11
C GLY A 355 -23.70 7.99 -33.56
N PHE A 356 -22.64 8.54 -34.15
CA PHE A 356 -22.14 8.13 -35.46
C PHE A 356 -21.43 6.79 -35.35
N ALA A 357 -21.65 5.90 -36.32
CA ALA A 357 -20.94 4.63 -36.36
C ALA A 357 -19.45 4.87 -36.60
N TRP A 358 -18.59 4.09 -35.94
CA TRP A 358 -17.16 4.10 -36.26
C TRP A 358 -16.92 3.69 -37.71
N SER A 359 -15.87 4.26 -38.32
CA SER A 359 -15.45 3.87 -39.67
C SER A 359 -15.18 2.38 -39.74
N THR A 360 -15.63 1.74 -40.83
CA THR A 360 -15.33 0.34 -41.12
C THR A 360 -13.93 0.14 -41.69
N ASP A 361 -13.25 1.22 -42.06
CA ASP A 361 -11.86 1.18 -42.52
C ASP A 361 -10.93 0.92 -41.33
N LYS A 362 -10.55 -0.34 -41.16
CA LYS A 362 -9.63 -0.81 -40.11
C LYS A 362 -8.21 -0.29 -40.33
N HIS A 363 -7.88 0.16 -41.54
CA HIS A 363 -6.52 0.31 -42.05
C HIS A 363 -6.40 1.53 -42.99
N PRO A 364 -6.55 2.77 -42.47
CA PRO A 364 -6.52 3.97 -43.30
C PRO A 364 -5.23 4.06 -44.14
N GLN A 365 -5.38 4.11 -45.46
CA GLN A 365 -4.26 4.02 -46.41
C GLN A 365 -3.19 5.10 -46.19
N ILE A 366 -3.61 6.32 -45.86
CA ILE A 366 -2.72 7.45 -45.57
C ILE A 366 -1.85 7.13 -44.35
N MET A 367 -2.48 6.65 -43.27
CA MET A 367 -1.77 6.27 -42.04
C MET A 367 -0.81 5.11 -42.31
N GLN A 368 -1.24 4.06 -43.04
CA GLN A 368 -0.34 2.94 -43.37
C GLN A 368 0.87 3.37 -44.19
N THR A 369 0.66 4.21 -45.21
CA THR A 369 1.74 4.64 -46.10
C THR A 369 2.75 5.51 -45.35
N LEU A 370 2.26 6.49 -44.59
CA LEU A 370 3.14 7.37 -43.80
C LEU A 370 3.89 6.60 -42.72
N THR A 371 3.22 5.73 -41.99
CA THR A 371 3.85 4.99 -40.90
C THR A 371 4.90 4.01 -41.41
N ARG A 372 4.67 3.32 -42.54
CA ARG A 372 5.69 2.45 -43.15
C ARG A 372 6.93 3.22 -43.59
N LEU A 373 6.75 4.44 -44.10
CA LEU A 373 7.87 5.32 -44.47
C LEU A 373 8.63 5.83 -43.23
N LEU A 374 7.92 6.19 -42.17
CA LEU A 374 8.50 6.74 -40.94
C LEU A 374 9.17 5.67 -40.06
N LEU A 375 8.80 4.40 -40.17
CA LEU A 375 9.37 3.32 -39.35
C LEU A 375 10.91 3.26 -39.38
N PRO A 376 11.57 3.12 -40.56
CA PRO A 376 13.03 3.06 -40.60
C PRO A 376 13.66 4.35 -40.09
N LEU A 377 13.04 5.51 -40.31
CA LEU A 377 13.54 6.80 -39.81
C LEU A 377 13.47 6.86 -38.28
N MET A 378 12.35 6.46 -37.67
CA MET A 378 12.22 6.45 -36.21
C MET A 378 13.16 5.43 -35.55
N LEU A 379 13.35 4.26 -36.17
CA LEU A 379 14.31 3.26 -35.67
C LEU A 379 15.76 3.75 -35.82
N LEU A 380 16.08 4.44 -36.93
CA LEU A 380 17.38 5.08 -37.10
C LEU A 380 17.62 6.13 -36.01
N VAL A 381 16.62 6.97 -35.72
CA VAL A 381 16.68 7.95 -34.63
C VAL A 381 16.85 7.26 -33.28
N ALA A 382 16.13 6.17 -33.01
CA ALA A 382 16.29 5.41 -31.77
C ALA A 382 17.72 4.87 -31.61
N VAL A 383 18.29 4.27 -32.66
CA VAL A 383 19.68 3.77 -32.66
C VAL A 383 20.67 4.91 -32.51
N TYR A 384 20.45 6.05 -33.17
CA TYR A 384 21.30 7.23 -33.02
C TYR A 384 21.29 7.78 -31.58
N ILE A 385 20.11 7.91 -30.97
CA ILE A 385 19.95 8.35 -29.58
C ILE A 385 20.57 7.35 -28.59
N PHE A 386 20.48 6.05 -28.89
CA PHE A 386 21.13 4.99 -28.12
C PHE A 386 22.66 5.15 -28.13
N LEU A 387 23.26 5.21 -29.32
CA LEU A 387 24.71 5.21 -29.50
C LEU A 387 25.38 6.48 -28.97
N ARG A 388 24.71 7.64 -29.02
CA ARG A 388 25.28 8.90 -28.56
C ARG A 388 25.11 9.16 -27.06
N GLY A 389 24.31 8.35 -26.35
CA GLY A 389 23.82 8.63 -25.01
C GLY A 389 24.92 8.86 -23.96
N HIS A 390 26.09 8.26 -24.17
CA HIS A 390 27.24 8.42 -23.27
C HIS A 390 27.83 9.83 -23.27
N ASN A 391 27.72 10.56 -24.38
CA ASN A 391 28.38 11.86 -24.56
C ASN A 391 27.42 13.02 -24.82
N MET A 392 26.21 12.73 -25.28
CA MET A 392 25.19 13.71 -25.62
C MET A 392 23.83 13.24 -25.13
N PRO A 393 22.81 14.13 -25.08
CA PRO A 393 21.49 13.77 -24.58
C PRO A 393 20.92 12.54 -25.31
N GLY A 394 20.49 11.53 -24.54
CA GLY A 394 20.14 10.20 -25.02
C GLY A 394 20.39 9.11 -23.98
N GLY A 395 20.46 7.86 -24.46
CA GLY A 395 20.67 6.67 -23.60
C GLY A 395 19.70 5.53 -23.91
N GLY A 396 19.88 4.41 -23.22
CA GLY A 396 19.10 3.18 -23.44
C GLY A 396 17.59 3.37 -23.27
N PHE A 397 17.19 4.12 -22.25
CA PHE A 397 15.78 4.33 -21.91
C PHE A 397 15.02 5.14 -22.96
N ILE A 398 15.53 6.33 -23.32
CA ILE A 398 14.91 7.22 -24.32
C ILE A 398 14.84 6.51 -25.67
N ALA A 399 15.95 5.90 -26.10
CA ALA A 399 16.00 5.13 -27.34
C ALA A 399 14.95 4.01 -27.36
N GLY A 400 14.80 3.31 -26.24
CA GLY A 400 13.80 2.25 -26.08
C GLY A 400 12.37 2.78 -26.23
N LEU A 401 12.06 3.94 -25.66
CA LEU A 401 10.76 4.58 -25.84
C LEU A 401 10.50 5.02 -27.28
N ILE A 402 11.48 5.63 -27.95
CA ILE A 402 11.35 6.04 -29.36
C ILE A 402 11.09 4.81 -30.24
N ALA A 403 11.86 3.73 -30.03
CA ALA A 403 11.63 2.46 -30.72
C ALA A 403 10.24 1.88 -30.40
N GLY A 404 9.83 1.94 -29.12
CA GLY A 404 8.49 1.55 -28.68
C GLY A 404 7.38 2.34 -29.40
N VAL A 405 7.49 3.67 -29.47
CA VAL A 405 6.57 4.54 -30.23
C VAL A 405 6.54 4.14 -31.70
N ALA A 406 7.70 3.92 -32.32
CA ALA A 406 7.79 3.52 -33.71
C ALA A 406 7.00 2.23 -33.98
N LEU A 407 7.15 1.24 -33.10
CA LEU A 407 6.41 -0.03 -33.17
C LEU A 407 4.93 0.15 -32.86
N ILE A 408 4.57 0.92 -31.82
CA ILE A 408 3.18 1.22 -31.46
C ILE A 408 2.42 1.80 -32.65
N VAL A 409 3.03 2.77 -33.34
CA VAL A 409 2.45 3.41 -34.52
C VAL A 409 2.23 2.40 -35.66
N GLN A 410 3.14 1.43 -35.86
CA GLN A 410 2.93 0.35 -36.83
C GLN A 410 1.75 -0.55 -36.46
N TYR A 411 1.64 -0.91 -35.18
CA TYR A 411 0.56 -1.76 -34.67
C TYR A 411 -0.80 -1.08 -34.83
N LEU A 412 -0.88 0.24 -34.60
CA LEU A 412 -2.11 1.01 -34.81
C LEU A 412 -2.48 1.10 -36.29
N ALA A 413 -1.51 1.35 -37.18
CA ALA A 413 -1.79 1.56 -38.60
C ALA A 413 -2.10 0.26 -39.36
N ASN A 414 -1.35 -0.81 -39.09
CA ASN A 414 -1.43 -2.07 -39.84
C ASN A 414 -2.16 -3.18 -39.07
N GLY A 415 -2.47 -2.97 -37.80
CA GLY A 415 -3.14 -3.96 -36.95
C GLY A 415 -2.20 -5.00 -36.33
N ILE A 416 -2.75 -5.75 -35.36
CA ILE A 416 -2.01 -6.74 -34.56
C ILE A 416 -1.62 -7.96 -35.40
N ALA A 417 -2.51 -8.45 -36.26
CA ALA A 417 -2.25 -9.65 -37.07
C ALA A 417 -1.08 -9.42 -38.05
N TRP A 418 -1.14 -8.33 -38.82
CA TRP A 418 -0.08 -7.96 -39.77
C TRP A 418 1.27 -7.79 -39.09
N THR A 419 1.28 -7.16 -37.91
CA THR A 419 2.52 -6.89 -37.18
C THR A 419 3.08 -8.14 -36.52
N LYS A 420 2.24 -9.03 -35.96
CA LYS A 420 2.66 -10.30 -35.36
C LYS A 420 3.26 -11.26 -36.38
N GLU A 421 2.81 -11.23 -37.62
CA GLU A 421 3.41 -12.03 -38.70
C GLU A 421 4.85 -11.59 -39.05
N ARG A 422 5.17 -10.30 -38.83
CA ARG A 422 6.47 -9.69 -39.18
C ARG A 422 7.43 -9.59 -38.00
N ILE A 423 6.91 -9.32 -36.82
CA ILE A 423 7.66 -9.26 -35.56
C ILE A 423 7.44 -10.58 -34.83
N LYS A 424 8.36 -11.52 -35.02
CA LYS A 424 8.27 -12.89 -34.50
C LYS A 424 8.74 -13.03 -33.04
N PHE A 425 9.35 -12.00 -32.47
CA PHE A 425 9.87 -12.05 -31.11
C PHE A 425 8.73 -11.84 -30.10
N ASP A 426 8.73 -12.66 -29.04
CA ASP A 426 7.82 -12.46 -27.92
C ASP A 426 8.29 -11.26 -27.07
N PRO A 427 7.48 -10.20 -26.93
CA PRO A 427 7.85 -9.04 -26.11
C PRO A 427 8.25 -9.39 -24.67
N GLN A 428 7.69 -10.46 -24.10
CA GLN A 428 8.02 -10.90 -22.74
C GLN A 428 9.41 -11.51 -22.65
N ILE A 429 9.83 -12.24 -23.69
CA ILE A 429 11.19 -12.79 -23.80
C ILE A 429 12.19 -11.64 -23.96
N ILE A 430 11.84 -10.60 -24.71
CA ILE A 430 12.70 -9.41 -24.84
C ILE A 430 12.92 -8.74 -23.47
N ILE A 431 11.86 -8.62 -22.63
CA ILE A 431 12.00 -8.12 -21.25
C ILE A 431 12.97 -8.99 -20.46
N ALA A 432 12.80 -10.32 -20.51
CA ALA A 432 13.65 -11.25 -19.77
C ALA A 432 15.12 -11.17 -20.22
N ILE A 433 15.37 -11.12 -21.53
CA ILE A 433 16.71 -10.95 -22.10
C ILE A 433 17.31 -9.61 -21.68
N GLY A 434 16.54 -8.52 -21.74
CA GLY A 434 17.01 -7.19 -21.34
C GLY A 434 17.43 -7.13 -19.87
N LEU A 435 16.60 -7.66 -18.96
CA LEU A 435 16.93 -7.75 -17.53
C LEU A 435 18.14 -8.66 -17.28
N LEU A 436 18.24 -9.77 -18.00
CA LEU A 436 19.37 -10.69 -17.92
C LEU A 436 20.66 -10.01 -18.38
N ILE A 437 20.65 -9.27 -19.50
CA ILE A 437 21.81 -8.52 -19.97
C ILE A 437 22.23 -7.46 -18.95
N ALA A 438 21.28 -6.66 -18.43
CA ALA A 438 21.58 -5.62 -17.45
C ALA A 438 22.18 -6.21 -16.16
N THR A 439 21.59 -7.29 -15.66
CA THR A 439 22.06 -7.97 -14.44
C THR A 439 23.42 -8.64 -14.66
N LEU A 440 23.60 -9.35 -15.78
CA LEU A 440 24.86 -10.01 -16.11
C LEU A 440 25.99 -9.02 -16.34
N THR A 441 25.70 -7.82 -16.84
CA THR A 441 26.70 -6.75 -16.96
C THR A 441 27.27 -6.39 -15.58
N GLY A 442 26.41 -6.27 -14.55
CA GLY A 442 26.84 -6.05 -13.17
C GLY A 442 27.51 -7.27 -12.52
N VAL A 443 27.04 -8.50 -12.83
CA VAL A 443 27.69 -9.72 -12.33
C VAL A 443 29.09 -9.90 -12.95
N ALA A 444 29.27 -9.52 -14.22
CA ALA A 444 30.55 -9.60 -14.90
C ALA A 444 31.62 -8.74 -14.20
N SER A 445 31.27 -7.55 -13.69
CA SER A 445 32.21 -6.73 -12.91
C SER A 445 32.62 -7.42 -11.60
N MET A 446 31.68 -8.10 -10.93
CA MET A 446 31.97 -8.90 -9.72
C MET A 446 32.91 -10.07 -9.99
N LEU A 447 32.72 -10.77 -11.11
CA LEU A 447 33.61 -11.87 -11.51
C LEU A 447 35.04 -11.39 -11.79
N LEU A 448 35.20 -10.13 -12.17
CA LEU A 448 36.51 -9.49 -12.38
C LEU A 448 37.10 -8.86 -11.09
N GLY A 449 36.45 -9.03 -9.94
CA GLY A 449 36.93 -8.54 -8.63
C GLY A 449 36.50 -7.12 -8.28
N TYR A 450 35.62 -6.50 -9.06
CA TYR A 450 35.08 -5.16 -8.81
C TYR A 450 33.68 -5.23 -8.15
N PRO A 451 33.21 -4.17 -7.48
CA PRO A 451 31.82 -4.11 -7.03
C PRO A 451 30.80 -4.30 -8.18
N PHE A 452 29.58 -4.71 -7.82
CA PHE A 452 28.47 -4.89 -8.78
C PHE A 452 28.19 -3.58 -9.53
N LEU A 453 28.00 -3.68 -10.86
CA LEU A 453 27.77 -2.54 -11.78
C LEU A 453 28.91 -1.52 -11.81
N THR A 454 30.16 -1.95 -11.57
CA THR A 454 31.33 -1.11 -11.87
C THR A 454 31.56 -1.09 -13.37
N SER A 455 31.52 0.09 -13.99
CA SER A 455 31.78 0.24 -15.41
C SER A 455 33.28 0.37 -15.71
N ALA A 456 33.68 -0.01 -16.92
CA ALA A 456 35.02 0.18 -17.45
C ALA A 456 34.90 0.73 -18.87
N PHE A 457 35.81 1.62 -19.25
CA PHE A 457 35.82 2.23 -20.57
C PHE A 457 37.20 2.10 -21.21
N THR A 458 37.22 2.01 -22.53
CA THR A 458 38.44 2.01 -23.34
C THR A 458 38.21 2.80 -24.62
N HIS A 459 39.26 3.45 -25.13
CA HIS A 459 39.23 4.06 -26.45
C HIS A 459 39.71 3.04 -27.49
N LEU A 460 38.92 2.83 -28.54
CA LEU A 460 39.26 1.99 -29.67
C LEU A 460 39.44 2.87 -30.91
N HIS A 461 40.61 2.76 -31.54
CA HIS A 461 40.86 3.42 -32.83
C HIS A 461 40.37 2.53 -33.97
N TRP A 462 39.31 2.95 -34.69
CA TRP A 462 38.83 2.25 -35.87
C TRP A 462 39.20 2.99 -37.17
N PRO A 463 39.81 2.32 -38.17
CA PRO A 463 40.38 2.99 -39.35
C PRO A 463 39.41 3.87 -40.16
N ILE A 464 38.11 3.60 -40.08
CA ILE A 464 37.06 4.31 -40.85
C ILE A 464 36.37 5.41 -40.02
N VAL A 465 36.29 5.26 -38.70
CA VAL A 465 35.45 6.09 -37.80
C VAL A 465 36.30 6.99 -36.90
N GLY A 466 37.58 6.66 -36.74
CA GLY A 466 38.51 7.33 -35.82
C GLY A 466 38.52 6.71 -34.43
N ASP A 467 39.05 7.46 -33.47
CA ASP A 467 38.99 7.10 -32.05
C ASP A 467 37.56 7.22 -31.52
N PHE A 468 37.02 6.14 -30.98
CA PHE A 468 35.76 6.17 -30.28
C PHE A 468 35.83 5.39 -28.97
N GLU A 469 35.06 5.85 -28.00
CA GLU A 469 35.02 5.26 -26.68
C GLU A 469 34.00 4.13 -26.62
N ILE A 470 34.41 3.02 -26.01
CA ILE A 470 33.56 1.88 -25.71
C ILE A 470 33.56 1.69 -24.20
N ALA A 471 32.41 1.94 -23.59
CA ALA A 471 32.17 1.64 -22.18
C ALA A 471 31.37 0.35 -22.03
N SER A 472 31.69 -0.46 -21.02
CA SER A 472 30.89 -1.63 -20.64
C SER A 472 29.44 -1.23 -20.29
N ALA A 473 29.22 0.04 -19.91
CA ALA A 473 27.92 0.66 -19.71
C ALA A 473 26.98 0.52 -20.93
N ILE A 474 27.49 0.41 -22.16
CA ILE A 474 26.64 0.23 -23.35
C ILE A 474 25.86 -1.09 -23.33
N ALA A 475 26.41 -2.13 -22.70
CA ALA A 475 25.72 -3.42 -22.54
C ALA A 475 24.58 -3.29 -21.52
N PHE A 476 24.80 -2.54 -20.44
CA PHE A 476 23.75 -2.22 -19.48
C PHE A 476 22.63 -1.40 -20.15
N ASP A 477 22.98 -0.35 -20.89
CA ASP A 477 22.04 0.46 -21.68
C ASP A 477 21.26 -0.38 -22.71
N LEU A 478 21.89 -1.37 -23.35
CA LEU A 478 21.21 -2.31 -24.24
C LEU A 478 20.16 -3.14 -23.48
N GLY A 479 20.48 -3.59 -22.26
CA GLY A 479 19.53 -4.25 -21.38
C GLY A 479 18.33 -3.37 -21.08
N VAL A 480 18.58 -2.10 -20.69
CA VAL A 480 17.54 -1.08 -20.45
C VAL A 480 16.67 -0.89 -21.69
N PHE A 481 17.28 -0.67 -22.86
CA PHE A 481 16.59 -0.49 -24.14
C PHE A 481 15.62 -1.65 -24.43
N LEU A 482 16.09 -2.89 -24.29
CA LEU A 482 15.29 -4.09 -24.55
C LEU A 482 14.12 -4.21 -23.56
N VAL A 483 14.33 -3.94 -22.27
CA VAL A 483 13.25 -3.96 -21.28
C VAL A 483 12.18 -2.93 -21.62
N VAL A 484 12.57 -1.70 -21.98
CA VAL A 484 11.62 -0.62 -22.32
C VAL A 484 10.82 -0.97 -23.58
N VAL A 485 11.47 -1.45 -24.64
CA VAL A 485 10.80 -1.90 -25.87
C VAL A 485 9.87 -3.08 -25.56
N GLY A 486 10.36 -4.10 -24.86
CA GLY A 486 9.56 -5.27 -24.51
C GLY A 486 8.35 -4.93 -23.65
N ALA A 487 8.51 -4.05 -22.67
CA ALA A 487 7.44 -3.60 -21.76
C ALA A 487 6.36 -2.81 -22.52
N THR A 488 6.75 -1.79 -23.27
CA THR A 488 5.83 -0.97 -24.07
C THR A 488 5.04 -1.83 -25.06
N MET A 489 5.72 -2.75 -25.74
CA MET A 489 5.09 -3.69 -26.67
C MET A 489 4.15 -4.68 -25.98
N THR A 490 4.52 -5.21 -24.81
CA THR A 490 3.67 -6.11 -24.02
C THR A 490 2.35 -5.43 -23.65
N ILE A 491 2.43 -4.19 -23.14
CA ILE A 491 1.25 -3.43 -22.74
C ILE A 491 0.34 -3.15 -23.94
N LEU A 492 0.91 -2.68 -25.06
CA LEU A 492 0.18 -2.41 -26.28
C LEU A 492 -0.55 -3.65 -26.81
N VAL A 493 0.17 -4.75 -26.98
CA VAL A 493 -0.39 -5.98 -27.55
C VAL A 493 -1.52 -6.53 -26.67
N ARG A 494 -1.40 -6.40 -25.34
CA ARG A 494 -2.43 -6.87 -24.40
C ARG A 494 -3.67 -5.98 -24.42
N LEU A 495 -3.52 -4.67 -24.42
CA LEU A 495 -4.64 -3.73 -24.58
C LEU A 495 -5.36 -3.91 -25.93
N GLY A 496 -4.60 -4.09 -27.00
CA GLY A 496 -5.15 -4.29 -28.34
C GLY A 496 -5.95 -5.60 -28.49
N LYS A 497 -5.64 -6.62 -27.69
CA LYS A 497 -6.36 -7.91 -27.67
C LYS A 497 -7.66 -7.88 -26.86
N LEU A 498 -8.00 -6.80 -26.15
CA LEU A 498 -9.18 -6.77 -25.28
C LEU A 498 -10.51 -6.86 -26.04
N SER A 499 -10.56 -6.46 -27.31
CA SER A 499 -11.80 -6.48 -28.09
C SER A 499 -12.19 -7.89 -28.52
N LEU A 500 -13.46 -8.26 -28.37
CA LEU A 500 -14.04 -9.52 -28.89
C LEU A 500 -13.75 -9.74 -30.38
N HIS A 501 -13.72 -8.67 -31.18
CA HIS A 501 -13.43 -8.74 -32.62
C HIS A 501 -11.97 -9.11 -32.93
N SER A 502 -11.05 -8.89 -31.99
CA SER A 502 -9.64 -9.24 -32.15
C SER A 502 -9.38 -10.75 -31.99
N HIS A 503 -10.25 -11.46 -31.25
CA HIS A 503 -10.11 -12.89 -30.95
C HIS A 503 -10.72 -13.80 -32.01
N ASN A 504 -11.70 -13.32 -32.79
CA ASN A 504 -12.29 -14.09 -33.91
C ASN A 504 -11.29 -14.41 -35.04
N ILE A 505 -10.05 -13.93 -34.97
CA ILE A 505 -8.99 -14.18 -35.95
C ILE A 505 -8.10 -15.38 -35.50
N SER A 506 -8.06 -15.74 -34.21
CA SER A 506 -7.15 -16.80 -33.71
C SER A 506 -7.78 -18.18 -33.55
N ASP A 507 -9.08 -18.30 -33.27
CA ASP A 507 -9.73 -19.60 -33.00
C ASP A 507 -9.91 -20.47 -34.26
N THR A 508 -9.37 -20.05 -35.41
CA THR A 508 -9.35 -20.86 -36.64
C THR A 508 -7.99 -21.50 -36.95
N LYS A 509 -6.93 -21.22 -36.17
CA LYS A 509 -5.63 -21.90 -36.35
C LYS A 509 -4.89 -22.08 -35.01
N GLY A 510 -5.02 -23.27 -34.42
CA GLY A 510 -3.96 -23.86 -33.59
C GLY A 510 -4.36 -24.38 -32.21
N ASP A 511 -5.26 -25.36 -32.14
CA ASP A 511 -5.16 -26.44 -31.13
C ASP A 511 -4.51 -27.64 -31.83
N ILE A 512 -3.18 -27.76 -31.73
CA ILE A 512 -2.39 -29.02 -31.68
C ILE A 512 -1.12 -28.72 -30.88
#